data_AF-A0A7Z2SQG6-F1
#
_entry.id   AF-A0A7Z2SQG6-F1
#
_cell.length_a   1.000
_cell.length_b   1.000
_cell.length_c   1.000
_cell.angle_alpha   90.00
_cell.angle_beta   90.00
_cell.angle_gamma   90.00
#
_symmetry.space_group_name_H-M   'P 1'
#
loop_
_entity.id
_entity.type
_entity.pdbx_description
1 polymer ?
#
loop_
_entity_poly.entity_id
_entity_poly.type
_entity_poly.pdbx_seq_one_letter_code
_entity_poly.pdbx_strand_id
1 'polypeptide(L)'
;MRIDWENSSRDFKNTRETRGLSLREVARHMGLDDHSILYRAERHKPLNVETYLVLREWMEIDPFRHLQKEPLQFGVNRAMPAI
;
A
#
# COMPACT_ATOMS: atom_id res chain seq x y z
N MET A 1 -3.97 13.00 1.50
CA MET A 1 -3.82 11.53 1.50
C MET A 1 -3.15 11.12 2.81
N ARG A 2 -3.83 10.37 3.69
CA ARG A 2 -3.23 9.87 4.93
C ARG A 2 -2.97 8.37 4.76
N ILE A 3 -1.69 7.99 4.70
CA ILE A 3 -1.29 6.58 4.58
C ILE A 3 -1.47 5.92 5.94
N ASP A 4 -2.16 4.78 5.96
CA ASP A 4 -2.24 3.90 7.12
C ASP A 4 -0.99 3.02 7.19
N TRP A 5 0.00 3.49 7.94
CA TRP A 5 1.27 2.80 8.11
C TRP A 5 1.15 1.47 8.84
N GLU A 6 0.14 1.29 9.71
CA GLU A 6 -0.04 0.05 10.43
C GLU A 6 -0.48 -1.07 9.50
N ASN A 7 -1.54 -0.81 8.73
CA ASN A 7 -2.02 -1.75 7.72
C ASN A 7 -0.96 -2.01 6.64
N SER A 8 -0.24 -0.98 6.19
CA SER A 8 0.83 -1.15 5.21
C SER A 8 1.97 -2.05 5.71
N SER A 9 2.39 -1.91 6.97
CA SER A 9 3.43 -2.79 7.53
C SER A 9 2.93 -4.22 7.69
N ARG A 10 1.66 -4.41 8.08
CA ARG A 10 1.06 -5.73 8.21
C ARG A 10 1.01 -6.44 6.87
N ASP A 11 0.55 -5.77 5.83
CA ASP A 11 0.56 -6.26 4.44
C ASP A 11 1.99 -6.67 4.04
N PHE A 12 2.98 -5.80 4.30
CA PHE A 12 4.37 -6.06 3.98
C PHE A 12 4.94 -7.29 4.69
N LYS A 13 4.75 -7.36 6.01
CA LYS A 13 5.22 -8.47 6.81
C LYS A 13 4.59 -9.79 6.36
N ASN A 14 3.28 -9.82 6.13
CA ASN A 14 2.57 -11.01 5.68
C ASN A 14 3.06 -11.48 4.30
N THR A 15 3.23 -10.57 3.35
CA THR A 15 3.74 -10.91 2.00
C THR A 15 5.15 -11.46 2.07
N ARG A 16 6.04 -10.82 2.85
CA ARG A 16 7.42 -11.27 3.05
C ARG A 16 7.48 -12.67 3.68
N GLU A 17 6.73 -12.88 4.75
CA GLU A 17 6.69 -14.16 5.48
C GLU A 17 6.09 -15.29 4.63
N THR A 18 5.05 -14.99 3.84
CA THR A 18 4.44 -15.95 2.91
C THR A 18 5.41 -16.37 1.80
N ARG A 19 6.22 -15.44 1.30
CA ARG A 19 7.28 -15.70 0.31
C ARG A 19 8.54 -16.33 0.95
N GLY A 20 8.60 -16.45 2.27
CA GLY A 20 9.75 -17.02 2.99
C GLY A 20 11.03 -16.20 2.90
N LEU A 21 10.93 -14.88 2.65
CA LEU A 21 12.08 -14.03 2.37
C LEU A 21 12.55 -13.26 3.61
N SER A 22 13.86 -13.07 3.74
CA SER A 22 14.47 -12.11 4.65
C SER A 22 14.38 -10.68 4.10
N LEU A 23 14.52 -9.67 4.97
CA LEU A 23 14.54 -8.27 4.53
C LEU A 23 15.68 -7.98 3.55
N ARG A 24 16.83 -8.65 3.70
CA ARG A 24 17.96 -8.49 2.77
C ARG A 24 17.65 -9.05 1.38
N GLU A 25 16.94 -10.18 1.32
CA GLU A 25 16.50 -10.74 0.04
C GLU A 25 15.45 -9.85 -0.62
N VAL A 26 14.48 -9.34 0.14
CA VAL A 26 13.50 -8.37 -0.38
C VAL A 26 14.19 -7.12 -0.93
N ALA A 27 15.16 -6.56 -0.22
CA ALA A 27 15.94 -5.41 -0.70
C ALA A 27 16.62 -5.72 -2.03
N ARG A 28 17.23 -6.92 -2.16
CA ARG A 28 17.84 -7.38 -3.41
C ARG A 28 16.82 -7.51 -4.55
N HIS A 29 15.63 -8.05 -4.27
CA HIS A 29 14.55 -8.15 -5.27
C HIS A 29 14.05 -6.77 -5.73
N MET A 30 14.07 -5.79 -4.85
CA MET A 30 13.64 -4.42 -5.13
C MET A 30 14.76 -3.54 -5.69
N GLY A 31 15.97 -4.06 -5.87
CA GLY A 31 17.13 -3.27 -6.31
C GLY A 31 17.56 -2.20 -5.31
N LEU A 32 17.26 -2.40 -4.01
CA LEU A 32 17.62 -1.47 -2.94
C LEU A 32 19.01 -1.81 -2.39
N ASP A 33 19.90 -0.82 -2.34
CA ASP A 33 21.22 -0.95 -1.73
C ASP A 33 21.15 -1.07 -0.20
N ASP A 34 20.11 -0.47 0.42
CA ASP A 34 19.93 -0.46 1.87
C ASP A 34 18.62 -1.11 2.32
N HIS A 35 18.74 -2.19 3.08
CA HIS A 35 17.63 -2.94 3.68
C HIS A 35 17.12 -2.32 5.00
N SER A 36 17.80 -1.31 5.56
CA SER A 36 17.37 -0.60 6.77
C SER A 36 16.01 0.08 6.58
N ILE A 37 15.69 0.47 5.35
CA ILE A 37 14.40 1.06 5.00
C ILE A 37 13.25 0.06 5.13
N LEU A 38 13.51 -1.23 4.93
CA LEU A 38 12.53 -2.28 5.09
C LEU A 38 12.27 -2.60 6.57
N TYR A 39 13.28 -2.43 7.44
CA TYR A 39 13.06 -2.46 8.90
C TYR A 39 12.11 -1.36 9.37
N ARG A 40 12.20 -0.16 8.76
CA ARG A 40 11.23 0.92 9.02
C ARG A 40 9.83 0.53 8.54
N ALA A 41 9.75 -0.09 7.36
CA ALA A 41 8.50 -0.58 6.80
C ALA A 41 7.83 -1.62 7.71
N GLU A 42 8.56 -2.49 8.42
CA GLU A 42 7.95 -3.43 9.38
C GLU A 42 7.52 -2.80 10.70
N ARG A 43 8.12 -1.68 11.10
CA ARG A 43 7.90 -1.03 12.41
C ARG A 43 6.88 0.10 12.37
N HIS A 44 5.94 0.08 11.42
CA HIS A 44 4.91 1.12 11.28
C HIS A 44 5.49 2.54 11.10
N LYS A 45 6.74 2.65 10.61
CA LYS A 45 7.38 3.95 10.44
C LYS A 45 7.06 4.52 9.05
N PRO A 46 6.83 5.84 8.94
CA PRO A 46 6.64 6.47 7.65
C PRO A 46 7.84 6.23 6.73
N LEU A 47 7.54 5.92 5.48
CA LEU A 47 8.48 5.84 4.37
C LEU A 47 8.32 7.08 3.49
N ASN A 48 9.35 7.39 2.69
CA ASN A 48 9.16 8.34 1.60
C ASN A 48 8.18 7.74 0.57
N VAL A 49 7.57 8.61 -0.25
CA VAL A 49 6.52 8.19 -1.19
C VAL A 49 7.05 7.21 -2.23
N GLU A 50 8.26 7.42 -2.74
CA GLU A 50 8.89 6.55 -3.74
C GLU A 50 9.07 5.11 -3.24
N THR A 51 9.70 4.95 -2.07
CA THR A 51 9.88 3.63 -1.43
C THR A 51 8.54 2.99 -1.11
N TYR A 52 7.55 3.76 -0.68
CA TYR A 52 6.20 3.24 -0.45
C TYR A 52 5.60 2.68 -1.74
N LEU A 53 5.69 3.38 -2.87
CA LEU A 53 5.15 2.92 -4.15
C LEU A 53 5.85 1.65 -4.64
N VAL A 54 7.19 1.61 -4.61
CA VAL A 54 7.97 0.41 -4.99
C VAL A 54 7.62 -0.78 -4.09
N LEU A 55 7.44 -0.55 -2.78
CA LEU A 55 7.03 -1.59 -1.85
C LEU A 55 5.62 -2.12 -2.15
N ARG A 56 4.67 -1.24 -2.50
CA ARG A 56 3.31 -1.63 -2.88
C ARG A 56 3.27 -2.40 -4.20
N GLU A 57 4.06 -1.98 -5.18
CA GLU A 57 4.24 -2.70 -6.44
C GLU A 57 4.82 -4.10 -6.23
N TRP A 58 5.88 -4.25 -5.42
CA TRP A 58 6.46 -5.55 -5.11
C TRP A 58 5.47 -6.51 -4.41
N MET A 59 4.56 -5.96 -3.60
CA MET A 59 3.50 -6.73 -2.94
C MET A 59 2.29 -7.01 -3.85
N GLU A 60 2.24 -6.42 -5.05
CA GLU A 60 1.09 -6.48 -5.95
C GLU A 60 -0.20 -5.91 -5.31
N ILE A 61 -0.04 -4.88 -4.46
CA ILE A 61 -1.17 -4.22 -3.80
C ILE A 61 -1.31 -2.81 -4.34
N ASP A 62 -2.51 -2.43 -4.78
CA ASP A 62 -2.81 -1.05 -5.18
C ASP A 62 -2.43 -0.06 -4.04
N PRO A 63 -1.48 0.87 -4.27
CA PRO A 63 -1.13 1.89 -3.29
C PRO A 63 -2.34 2.77 -2.92
N PHE A 64 -3.31 2.90 -3.82
CA PHE A 64 -4.51 3.72 -3.64
C PHE A 64 -5.75 2.91 -3.23
N ARG A 65 -5.60 1.64 -2.87
CA ARG A 65 -6.70 0.76 -2.43
C ARG A 65 -7.60 1.39 -1.36
N HIS A 66 -7.03 2.24 -0.50
CA HIS A 66 -7.74 2.92 0.58
C HIS A 66 -8.51 4.17 0.13
N LEU A 67 -8.23 4.71 -1.06
CA LEU A 67 -8.95 5.84 -1.67
C LEU A 67 -10.25 5.39 -2.37
N GLN A 68 -10.39 4.10 -2.69
CA GLN A 68 -11.55 3.57 -3.42
C GLN A 68 -12.82 3.37 -2.54
N LYS A 69 -12.84 3.87 -1.30
CA LYS A 69 -13.89 3.52 -0.32
C LYS A 69 -15.22 4.25 -0.47
N GLU A 70 -15.37 5.19 -1.39
CA GLU A 70 -16.69 5.71 -1.73
C GLU A 70 -16.96 5.43 -3.21
N PRO A 71 -17.91 4.54 -3.56
CA PRO A 71 -18.54 4.67 -4.86
C PRO A 71 -19.09 6.09 -4.88
N LEU A 72 -18.64 6.89 -5.85
CA LEU A 72 -19.25 8.19 -6.14
C LEU A 72 -20.74 7.91 -6.28
N GLN A 73 -21.51 8.20 -5.22
CA GLN A 73 -22.94 8.33 -5.32
C GLN A 73 -23.13 9.59 -6.14
N PHE A 74 -23.02 9.47 -7.46
CA PHE A 74 -23.63 10.41 -8.36
C PHE A 74 -25.10 10.33 -7.98
N GLY A 75 -25.54 11.29 -7.17
CA GLY A 75 -26.94 11.48 -6.85
C GLY A 75 -27.65 11.65 -8.18
N VAL A 76 -28.19 10.56 -8.70
CA VAL A 76 -29.12 10.62 -9.81
C VAL A 76 -30.39 11.18 -9.21
N ASN A 77 -30.41 12.50 -9.02
CA ASN A 77 -31.64 13.27 -9.00
C ASN A 77 -32.25 13.11 -10.39
N ARG A 78 -32.88 11.95 -10.65
CA ARG A 78 -33.94 11.89 -11.64
C ARG A 78 -35.08 12.68 -11.02
N ALA A 79 -35.04 14.00 -11.25
CA ALA A 79 -36.23 14.80 -11.15
C ALA A 79 -37.32 14.06 -11.94
N MET A 80 -38.40 13.69 -11.24
CA MET A 80 -39.62 13.21 -11.87
C MET A 80 -40.07 14.25 -12.90
N PRO A 81 -40.30 13.92 -14.17
CA PRO A 81 -41.31 14.62 -14.91
C PRO A 81 -42.66 14.11 -14.42
N ALA A 82 -43.41 14.99 -13.75
CA ALA A 82 -44.83 14.79 -13.53
C ALA A 82 -45.53 14.75 -14.89
N ILE A 83 -46.09 13.59 -15.26
CA ILE A 83 -47.15 13.47 -16.27
C ILE A 83 -48.14 12.43 -15.77
#